data_AF-A0A7X9HCS1-F1
#
_entry.id   AF-A0A7X9HCS1-F1
#
_cell.length_a   1.000
_cell.length_b   1.000
_cell.length_c   1.000
_cell.angle_alpha   90.00
_cell.angle_beta   90.00
_cell.angle_gamma   90.00
#
_symmetry.space_group_name_H-M   'P 1'
#
loop_
_entity.id
_entity.type
_entity.pdbx_description
1 polymer ?
#
loop_
_entity_poly.entity_id
_entity_poly.type
_entity_poly.pdbx_seq_one_letter_code
_entity_poly.pdbx_strand_id
1 'polypeptide(L)'
;MIIQGPEAGLSNQENTQNPEYEDTRYYIEHSLPEEFRNLPELQGNITTKKLAEFLAKKVREYIADTFFDQHLINYLNVFLNEFEFNGKAYDAPTILLHSIAVAFIARDFCQDKQIGTDEFYPRDRFSPQEAFVACLTHDYGKLDAKIKPIVNNSHPIWNGNSNLHALSLTPEKWRLIRQHPIVGANKINPLLRKFGVDKRRSRLILDACLYHQQYWCPSSKDLQSQKSYPNKKMKRNQIPLIDRVCILVDSYCAGIDPFRKFYQNLSSPEQMIKTIRQQSGPHFDSHLVGQFVEWLEAKLNITELEKEVMEIETT
;
A
#
# COMPACT_ATOMS: atom_id res chain seq x y z
N MET A 1 -42.26 -53.24 -6.77
CA MET A 1 -42.31 -52.03 -5.93
C MET A 1 -40.88 -51.73 -5.50
N ILE A 2 -40.16 -50.95 -6.29
CA ILE A 2 -38.77 -50.54 -6.05
C ILE A 2 -38.82 -49.03 -5.97
N ILE A 3 -38.52 -48.47 -4.80
CA ILE A 3 -38.50 -47.03 -4.56
C ILE A 3 -37.14 -46.53 -5.08
N GLN A 4 -37.15 -45.79 -6.19
CA GLN A 4 -36.01 -44.98 -6.62
C GLN A 4 -35.97 -43.71 -5.76
N GLY A 5 -34.88 -43.54 -5.01
CA GLY A 5 -34.58 -42.28 -4.31
C GLY A 5 -34.13 -41.20 -5.30
N PRO A 6 -34.38 -39.92 -5.01
CA PRO A 6 -34.00 -38.83 -5.92
C PRO A 6 -32.48 -38.66 -5.94
N GLU A 7 -31.96 -38.49 -7.16
CA GLU A 7 -30.57 -38.15 -7.44
C GLU A 7 -30.17 -36.87 -6.72
N ALA A 8 -29.09 -36.94 -5.95
CA ALA A 8 -28.45 -35.79 -5.34
C ALA A 8 -27.78 -34.95 -6.44
N GLY A 9 -28.51 -33.99 -6.98
CA GLY A 9 -27.95 -32.87 -7.72
C GLY A 9 -27.06 -32.06 -6.77
N LEU A 10 -25.75 -32.27 -6.82
CA LEU A 10 -24.78 -31.37 -6.23
C LEU A 10 -24.76 -30.08 -7.05
N SER A 11 -25.67 -29.15 -6.72
CA SER A 11 -25.52 -27.76 -7.11
C SER A 11 -24.36 -27.17 -6.30
N ASN A 12 -23.21 -26.97 -6.94
CA ASN A 12 -22.16 -26.07 -6.46
C ASN A 12 -22.67 -24.64 -6.54
N GLN A 13 -23.59 -24.25 -5.65
CA GLN A 13 -23.73 -22.86 -5.26
C GLN A 13 -22.70 -22.62 -4.17
N GLU A 14 -21.45 -22.44 -4.57
CA GLU A 14 -20.43 -21.89 -3.69
C GLU A 14 -20.94 -20.55 -3.15
N ASN A 15 -20.88 -20.42 -1.83
CA ASN A 15 -21.42 -19.35 -1.02
C ASN A 15 -20.90 -17.97 -1.50
N THR A 16 -21.67 -17.29 -2.36
CA THR A 16 -21.38 -15.96 -2.93
C THR A 16 -21.47 -14.83 -1.90
N GLN A 17 -21.69 -15.14 -0.62
CA GLN A 17 -21.86 -14.16 0.46
C GLN A 17 -20.71 -14.14 1.47
N ASN A 18 -19.53 -14.70 1.15
CA ASN A 18 -18.36 -14.52 2.02
C ASN A 18 -17.77 -13.10 1.81
N PRO A 19 -17.81 -12.22 2.83
CA PRO A 19 -17.30 -10.85 2.70
C PRO A 19 -15.82 -10.78 2.32
N GLU A 20 -15.03 -11.81 2.63
CA GLU A 20 -13.62 -11.90 2.21
C GLU A 20 -13.45 -11.90 0.69
N TYR A 21 -14.37 -12.52 -0.06
CA TYR A 21 -14.32 -12.54 -1.52
C TYR A 21 -14.73 -11.19 -2.12
N GLU A 22 -15.69 -10.50 -1.51
CA GLU A 22 -16.08 -9.16 -1.91
C GLU A 22 -14.93 -8.17 -1.71
N ASP A 23 -14.28 -8.19 -0.53
CA ASP A 23 -13.11 -7.36 -0.26
C ASP A 23 -11.99 -7.64 -1.26
N THR A 24 -11.72 -8.92 -1.51
CA THR A 24 -10.63 -9.30 -2.42
C THR A 24 -10.92 -8.90 -3.86
N ARG A 25 -12.18 -9.01 -4.32
CA ARG A 25 -12.60 -8.53 -5.64
C ARG A 25 -12.48 -7.02 -5.74
N TYR A 26 -12.96 -6.28 -4.74
CA TYR A 26 -12.85 -4.82 -4.71
C TYR A 26 -11.39 -4.38 -4.80
N TYR A 27 -10.49 -5.04 -4.06
CA TYR A 27 -9.06 -4.78 -4.09
C TYR A 27 -8.47 -5.01 -5.49
N ILE A 28 -8.85 -6.10 -6.15
CA ILE A 28 -8.41 -6.40 -7.52
C ILE A 28 -8.87 -5.31 -8.50
N GLU A 29 -10.12 -4.86 -8.38
CA GLU A 29 -10.71 -3.88 -9.30
C GLU A 29 -10.12 -2.47 -9.13
N HIS A 30 -9.84 -2.05 -7.89
CA HIS A 30 -9.57 -0.64 -7.58
C HIS A 30 -8.13 -0.38 -7.11
N SER A 31 -7.48 -1.36 -6.49
CA SER A 31 -6.16 -1.18 -5.84
C SER A 31 -5.02 -1.85 -6.59
N LEU A 32 -5.30 -2.86 -7.42
CA LEU A 32 -4.27 -3.48 -8.25
C LEU A 32 -3.92 -2.62 -9.48
N PRO A 33 -2.67 -2.68 -9.95
CA PRO A 33 -2.30 -2.16 -11.26
C PRO A 33 -3.06 -2.85 -12.38
N GLU A 34 -3.32 -2.11 -13.46
CA GLU A 34 -4.10 -2.57 -14.63
C GLU A 34 -3.58 -3.89 -15.20
N GLU A 35 -2.24 -4.06 -15.23
CA GLU A 35 -1.57 -5.27 -15.72
C GLU A 35 -1.92 -6.55 -14.96
N PHE A 36 -2.50 -6.44 -13.75
CA PHE A 36 -2.96 -7.60 -12.97
C PHE A 36 -4.49 -7.78 -12.96
N ARG A 37 -5.28 -6.70 -13.14
CA ARG A 37 -6.75 -6.73 -12.90
C ARG A 37 -7.48 -7.76 -13.77
N ASN A 38 -7.02 -7.93 -15.01
CA ASN A 38 -7.69 -8.75 -16.01
C ASN A 38 -7.11 -10.16 -16.13
N LEU A 39 -6.25 -10.57 -15.20
CA LEU A 39 -5.64 -11.90 -15.26
C LEU A 39 -6.72 -12.99 -15.01
N PRO A 40 -6.81 -14.01 -15.88
CA PRO A 40 -7.80 -15.09 -15.74
C PRO A 40 -7.75 -15.79 -14.37
N GLU A 41 -6.56 -15.89 -13.77
CA GLU A 41 -6.34 -16.50 -12.46
C GLU A 41 -6.97 -15.72 -11.30
N LEU A 42 -7.33 -14.46 -11.53
CA LEU A 42 -8.03 -13.59 -10.58
C LEU A 42 -9.55 -13.57 -10.82
N GLN A 43 -10.05 -14.27 -11.84
CA GLN A 43 -11.47 -14.40 -12.10
C GLN A 43 -12.07 -15.48 -11.18
N GLY A 44 -12.80 -15.03 -10.14
CA GLY A 44 -13.54 -15.93 -9.24
C GLY A 44 -13.36 -15.60 -7.75
N ASN A 45 -13.71 -16.56 -6.90
CA ASN A 45 -13.59 -16.45 -5.45
C ASN A 45 -12.15 -16.78 -5.02
N ILE A 46 -11.33 -15.75 -4.81
CA ILE A 46 -9.94 -15.88 -4.35
C ILE A 46 -9.82 -15.32 -2.93
N THR A 47 -9.15 -16.07 -2.05
CA THR A 47 -8.87 -15.59 -0.69
C THR A 47 -7.73 -14.59 -0.70
N THR A 48 -7.65 -13.72 0.31
CA THR A 48 -6.58 -12.72 0.43
C THR A 48 -5.19 -13.36 0.41
N LYS A 49 -5.05 -14.54 1.03
CA LYS A 49 -3.81 -15.31 1.04
C LYS A 49 -3.42 -15.81 -0.36
N LYS A 50 -4.35 -16.42 -1.10
CA LYS A 50 -4.07 -16.91 -2.46
C LYS A 50 -3.74 -15.76 -3.40
N LEU A 51 -4.40 -14.61 -3.22
CA LEU A 51 -4.07 -13.40 -3.96
C LEU A 51 -2.65 -12.92 -3.66
N ALA A 52 -2.26 -12.87 -2.38
CA ALA A 52 -0.90 -12.49 -1.98
C ALA A 52 0.16 -13.45 -2.54
N GLU A 53 -0.10 -14.76 -2.52
CA GLU A 53 0.75 -15.79 -3.14
C GLU A 53 0.96 -15.55 -4.64
N PHE A 54 -0.15 -15.33 -5.35
CA PHE A 54 -0.14 -15.08 -6.77
C PHE A 54 0.63 -13.80 -7.11
N LEU A 55 0.34 -12.70 -6.42
CA LEU A 55 0.98 -11.42 -6.68
C LEU A 55 2.45 -11.39 -6.28
N ALA A 56 2.85 -12.10 -5.21
CA ALA A 56 4.27 -12.26 -4.89
C ALA A 56 5.03 -12.91 -6.06
N LYS A 57 4.47 -13.96 -6.66
CA LYS A 57 5.03 -14.60 -7.85
C LYS A 57 5.09 -13.63 -9.04
N LYS A 58 4.01 -12.89 -9.31
CA LYS A 58 3.98 -11.90 -10.40
C LYS A 58 4.96 -10.75 -10.20
N VAL A 59 5.16 -10.30 -8.97
CA VAL A 59 6.17 -9.30 -8.64
C VAL A 59 7.58 -9.85 -8.88
N ARG A 60 7.86 -11.13 -8.59
CA ARG A 60 9.16 -11.74 -8.94
C ARG A 60 9.39 -11.81 -10.44
N GLU A 61 8.37 -12.19 -11.21
CA GLU A 61 8.41 -12.19 -12.68
C GLU A 61 8.72 -10.77 -13.19
N TYR A 62 7.96 -9.77 -12.74
CA TYR A 62 8.20 -8.37 -13.07
C TYR A 62 9.62 -7.89 -12.72
N ILE A 63 10.11 -8.23 -11.52
CA ILE A 63 11.47 -7.88 -11.09
C ILE A 63 12.52 -8.52 -12.00
N ALA A 64 12.37 -9.80 -12.34
CA ALA A 64 13.31 -10.52 -13.19
C ALA A 64 13.34 -9.96 -14.62
N ASP A 65 12.20 -9.54 -15.15
CA ASP A 65 12.09 -9.05 -16.53
C ASP A 65 12.51 -7.57 -16.66
N THR A 66 12.32 -6.77 -15.61
CA THR A 66 12.47 -5.29 -15.70
C THR A 66 13.78 -4.77 -15.08
N PHE A 67 14.33 -5.48 -14.08
CA PHE A 67 15.51 -5.01 -13.36
C PHE A 67 16.77 -5.64 -13.93
N PHE A 68 17.78 -4.82 -14.21
CA PHE A 68 19.11 -5.28 -14.62
C PHE A 68 20.11 -5.35 -13.45
N ASP A 69 19.74 -4.80 -12.28
CA ASP A 69 20.59 -4.77 -11.09
C ASP A 69 20.38 -6.01 -10.22
N GLN A 70 21.29 -6.98 -10.34
CA GLN A 70 21.22 -8.23 -9.60
C GLN A 70 21.25 -8.05 -8.08
N HIS A 71 21.87 -6.97 -7.57
CA HIS A 71 21.93 -6.69 -6.13
C HIS A 71 20.54 -6.34 -5.59
N LEU A 72 19.78 -5.53 -6.34
CA LEU A 72 18.38 -5.22 -6.00
C LEU A 72 17.47 -6.44 -6.13
N ILE A 73 17.62 -7.22 -7.20
CA ILE A 73 16.84 -8.45 -7.40
C ILE A 73 17.01 -9.40 -6.21
N ASN A 74 18.26 -9.62 -5.78
CA ASN A 74 18.55 -10.50 -4.66
C ASN A 74 17.97 -9.98 -3.33
N TYR A 75 18.06 -8.67 -3.09
CA TYR A 75 17.44 -8.03 -1.92
C TYR A 75 15.92 -8.20 -1.91
N LEU A 76 15.25 -7.90 -3.03
CA LEU A 76 13.80 -7.99 -3.16
C LEU A 76 13.31 -9.43 -3.02
N ASN A 77 14.04 -10.40 -3.55
CA ASN A 77 13.71 -11.81 -3.39
C ASN A 77 13.75 -12.22 -1.92
N VAL A 78 14.71 -11.74 -1.12
CA VAL A 78 14.71 -11.97 0.32
C VAL A 78 13.54 -11.29 1.01
N PHE A 79 13.23 -10.04 0.64
CA PHE A 79 12.06 -9.34 1.18
C PHE A 79 10.76 -10.13 0.93
N LEU A 80 10.53 -10.61 -0.29
CA LEU A 80 9.34 -11.38 -0.64
C LEU A 80 9.30 -12.74 0.08
N ASN A 81 10.46 -13.39 0.29
CA ASN A 81 10.54 -14.64 1.05
C ASN A 81 10.10 -14.48 2.52
N GLU A 82 10.19 -13.29 3.12
CA GLU A 82 9.75 -13.06 4.50
C GLU A 82 8.22 -13.17 4.66
N PHE A 83 7.49 -13.07 3.55
CA PHE A 83 6.05 -13.31 3.51
C PHE A 83 5.72 -14.80 3.23
N GLU A 84 6.69 -15.59 2.79
CA GLU A 84 6.55 -17.03 2.48
C GLU A 84 7.03 -17.89 3.67
N PHE A 85 6.16 -18.22 4.63
CA PHE A 85 6.56 -19.10 5.74
C PHE A 85 6.09 -20.56 5.57
N ASN A 86 7.07 -21.47 5.41
CA ASN A 86 7.04 -22.92 5.72
C ASN A 86 5.73 -23.68 5.41
N GLY A 87 5.13 -23.49 4.24
CA GLY A 87 3.92 -24.21 3.85
C GLY A 87 2.69 -23.94 4.73
N LYS A 88 2.74 -22.92 5.60
CA LYS A 88 1.66 -22.50 6.49
C LYS A 88 1.52 -20.98 6.49
N ALA A 89 0.85 -20.50 5.44
CA ALA A 89 0.25 -19.17 5.31
C ALA A 89 1.18 -17.95 5.32
N TYR A 90 0.83 -16.97 4.48
CA TYR A 90 1.36 -15.62 4.56
C TYR A 90 0.97 -15.06 5.93
N ASP A 91 1.95 -14.71 6.77
CA ASP A 91 1.72 -14.25 8.15
C ASP A 91 1.25 -12.77 8.19
N ALA A 92 1.21 -12.11 7.03
CA ALA A 92 0.64 -10.76 6.85
C ALA A 92 0.31 -10.46 5.37
N PRO A 93 -0.68 -11.14 4.75
CA PRO A 93 -0.96 -11.00 3.32
C PRO A 93 -1.42 -9.58 2.97
N THR A 94 -2.19 -8.94 3.85
CA THR A 94 -2.68 -7.57 3.66
C THR A 94 -1.55 -6.53 3.61
N ILE A 95 -0.48 -6.71 4.38
CA ILE A 95 0.71 -5.84 4.33
C ILE A 95 1.41 -5.96 2.99
N LEU A 96 1.55 -7.20 2.47
CA LEU A 96 2.16 -7.42 1.16
C LEU A 96 1.31 -6.82 0.05
N LEU A 97 0.01 -7.11 0.03
CA LEU A 97 -0.93 -6.56 -0.95
C LEU A 97 -0.85 -5.04 -0.96
N HIS A 98 -1.04 -4.39 0.19
CA HIS A 98 -0.89 -2.94 0.35
C HIS A 98 0.44 -2.43 -0.23
N SER A 99 1.56 -3.05 0.15
CA SER A 99 2.87 -2.63 -0.33
C SER A 99 3.05 -2.79 -1.85
N ILE A 100 2.46 -3.84 -2.44
CA ILE A 100 2.44 -4.06 -3.89
C ILE A 100 1.64 -2.97 -4.59
N ALA A 101 0.43 -2.66 -4.12
CA ALA A 101 -0.39 -1.57 -4.68
C ALA A 101 0.35 -0.23 -4.63
N VAL A 102 0.91 0.12 -3.46
CA VAL A 102 1.69 1.36 -3.29
C VAL A 102 2.90 1.39 -4.23
N ALA A 103 3.65 0.30 -4.37
CA ALA A 103 4.83 0.24 -5.22
C ALA A 103 4.54 0.50 -6.69
N PHE A 104 3.50 -0.15 -7.23
CA PHE A 104 3.15 -0.01 -8.64
C PHE A 104 2.47 1.33 -8.93
N ILE A 105 1.57 1.81 -8.07
CA ILE A 105 0.96 3.14 -8.25
C ILE A 105 2.05 4.22 -8.19
N ALA A 106 3.01 4.11 -7.26
CA ALA A 106 4.14 5.05 -7.20
C ALA A 106 5.02 4.98 -8.46
N ARG A 107 5.31 3.77 -8.98
CA ARG A 107 6.04 3.57 -10.24
C ARG A 107 5.35 4.31 -11.38
N ASP A 108 4.07 4.02 -11.61
CA ASP A 108 3.32 4.51 -12.76
C ASP A 108 3.13 6.02 -12.68
N PHE A 109 2.81 6.53 -11.49
CA PHE A 109 2.73 7.97 -11.27
C PHE A 109 4.07 8.66 -11.56
N CYS A 110 5.18 8.14 -11.04
CA CYS A 110 6.51 8.73 -11.28
C CYS A 110 6.92 8.62 -12.76
N GLN A 111 6.53 7.56 -13.45
CA GLN A 111 6.81 7.38 -14.87
C GLN A 111 6.00 8.37 -15.72
N ASP A 112 4.68 8.39 -15.58
CA ASP A 112 3.77 9.16 -16.43
C ASP A 112 3.92 10.67 -16.19
N LYS A 113 4.16 11.08 -14.94
CA LYS A 113 4.38 12.49 -14.56
C LYS A 113 5.85 12.88 -14.46
N GLN A 114 6.77 11.96 -14.78
CA GLN A 114 8.23 12.19 -14.76
C GLN A 114 8.77 12.65 -13.39
N ILE A 115 8.09 12.29 -12.30
CA ILE A 115 8.51 12.64 -10.94
C ILE A 115 9.84 11.96 -10.61
N GLY A 116 10.81 12.76 -10.17
CA GLY A 116 12.16 12.29 -9.86
C GLY A 116 13.12 12.35 -11.06
N THR A 117 12.63 12.64 -12.27
CA THR A 117 13.44 12.96 -13.46
C THR A 117 13.19 14.37 -13.99
N ASP A 118 12.09 15.02 -13.59
CA ASP A 118 11.70 16.39 -13.95
C ASP A 118 12.70 17.47 -13.48
N GLU A 119 12.62 18.68 -14.04
CA GLU A 119 13.46 19.81 -13.58
C GLU A 119 12.95 20.48 -12.29
N PHE A 120 11.72 20.20 -11.87
CA PHE A 120 11.09 20.82 -10.71
C PHE A 120 11.73 20.37 -9.39
N TYR A 121 12.18 19.11 -9.30
CA TYR A 121 12.84 18.54 -8.13
C TYR A 121 14.33 18.18 -8.37
N PRO A 122 15.21 19.16 -8.63
CA PRO A 122 16.55 18.91 -9.17
C PRO A 122 17.50 18.15 -8.23
N ARG A 123 17.17 18.02 -6.94
CA ARG A 123 18.06 17.49 -5.90
C ARG A 123 17.84 16.01 -5.59
N ASP A 124 16.63 15.49 -5.83
CA ASP A 124 16.23 14.14 -5.43
C ASP A 124 15.87 13.33 -6.67
N ARG A 125 16.90 12.82 -7.35
CA ARG A 125 16.76 12.06 -8.60
C ARG A 125 16.59 10.56 -8.34
N PHE A 126 15.58 9.96 -8.94
CA PHE A 126 15.35 8.53 -8.95
C PHE A 126 14.57 8.09 -10.19
N SER A 127 14.69 6.83 -10.58
CA SER A 127 13.89 6.25 -11.65
C SER A 127 12.55 5.70 -11.13
N PRO A 128 11.55 5.46 -11.99
CA PRO A 128 10.31 4.79 -11.61
C PRO A 128 10.53 3.41 -10.95
N GLN A 129 11.54 2.66 -11.39
CA GLN A 129 11.92 1.37 -10.77
C GLN A 129 12.49 1.55 -9.37
N GLU A 130 13.19 2.66 -9.11
CA GLU A 130 13.68 2.98 -7.78
C GLU A 130 12.53 3.40 -6.85
N ALA A 131 11.56 4.16 -7.37
CA ALA A 131 10.34 4.44 -6.64
C ALA A 131 9.57 3.16 -6.27
N PHE A 132 9.43 2.24 -7.23
CA PHE A 132 8.84 0.92 -7.00
C PHE A 132 9.51 0.19 -5.82
N VAL A 133 10.84 0.07 -5.82
CA VAL A 133 11.57 -0.68 -4.76
C VAL A 133 11.46 -0.01 -3.39
N ALA A 134 11.58 1.31 -3.35
CA ALA A 134 11.43 2.08 -2.12
C ALA A 134 10.03 1.90 -1.52
N CYS A 135 9.00 2.07 -2.34
CA CYS A 135 7.61 1.95 -1.92
C CYS A 135 7.21 0.50 -1.61
N LEU A 136 7.75 -0.51 -2.29
CA LEU A 136 7.45 -1.92 -1.98
C LEU A 136 7.88 -2.32 -0.57
N THR A 137 8.89 -1.65 -0.01
CA THR A 137 9.53 -2.05 1.25
C THR A 137 9.31 -1.08 2.39
N HIS A 138 8.54 0.00 2.16
CA HIS A 138 8.32 1.09 3.13
C HIS A 138 7.80 0.59 4.49
N ASP A 139 6.92 -0.42 4.43
CA ASP A 139 6.20 -0.96 5.57
C ASP A 139 6.86 -2.21 6.20
N TYR A 140 8.08 -2.57 5.79
CA TYR A 140 8.74 -3.83 6.21
C TYR A 140 8.86 -3.98 7.74
N GLY A 141 8.94 -2.86 8.47
CA GLY A 141 8.95 -2.88 9.93
C GLY A 141 7.67 -3.43 10.57
N LYS A 142 6.53 -3.42 9.86
CA LYS A 142 5.27 -3.99 10.35
C LYS A 142 5.31 -5.51 10.45
N LEU A 143 6.27 -6.18 9.82
CA LEU A 143 6.50 -7.63 9.99
C LEU A 143 7.16 -7.99 11.32
N ASP A 144 7.61 -7.00 12.10
CA ASP A 144 8.19 -7.25 13.41
C ASP A 144 7.25 -8.00 14.35
N ALA A 145 7.78 -8.98 15.07
CA ALA A 145 7.00 -9.83 15.96
C ALA A 145 6.21 -9.05 17.04
N LYS A 146 6.64 -7.83 17.39
CA LYS A 146 5.93 -6.95 18.34
C LYS A 146 4.88 -6.06 17.67
N ILE A 147 5.06 -5.73 16.39
CA ILE A 147 4.18 -4.79 15.65
C ILE A 147 3.11 -5.56 14.87
N LYS A 148 3.51 -6.65 14.21
CA LYS A 148 2.66 -7.47 13.35
C LYS A 148 1.36 -7.91 14.01
N PRO A 149 1.34 -8.43 15.26
CA PRO A 149 0.08 -8.81 15.89
C PRO A 149 -0.80 -7.60 16.18
N ILE A 150 -0.24 -6.41 16.39
CA ILE A 150 -1.04 -5.20 16.63
C ILE A 150 -1.68 -4.79 15.31
N VAL A 151 -0.92 -4.74 14.21
CA VAL A 151 -1.45 -4.39 12.88
C VAL A 151 -2.53 -5.42 12.48
N ASN A 152 -2.20 -6.72 12.47
CA ASN A 152 -3.12 -7.78 12.07
C ASN A 152 -4.40 -7.86 12.92
N ASN A 153 -4.33 -7.59 14.23
CA ASN A 153 -5.50 -7.62 15.12
C ASN A 153 -6.21 -6.26 15.27
N SER A 154 -5.62 -5.18 14.75
CA SER A 154 -6.30 -3.88 14.62
C SER A 154 -7.10 -3.80 13.32
N HIS A 155 -6.84 -4.73 12.39
CA HIS A 155 -7.72 -5.04 11.28
C HIS A 155 -8.73 -6.09 11.75
N PRO A 156 -10.03 -5.85 11.58
CA PRO A 156 -11.04 -6.89 11.66
C PRO A 156 -10.71 -8.02 10.67
N ILE A 157 -9.99 -9.06 11.09
CA ILE A 157 -10.08 -10.34 10.40
C ILE A 157 -11.48 -10.84 10.71
N TRP A 158 -12.33 -10.89 9.69
CA TRP A 158 -13.67 -11.45 9.82
C TRP A 158 -13.56 -12.87 10.37
N ASN A 159 -13.99 -13.06 11.61
CA ASN A 159 -13.98 -14.33 12.32
C ASN A 159 -15.41 -14.86 12.53
N GLY A 160 -16.34 -14.51 11.63
CA GLY A 160 -17.70 -15.05 11.60
C GLY A 160 -18.64 -14.57 12.71
N ASN A 161 -18.20 -13.68 13.61
CA ASN A 161 -19.05 -13.10 14.65
C ASN A 161 -19.15 -11.58 14.49
N SER A 162 -20.35 -11.12 14.19
CA SER A 162 -20.75 -9.77 13.80
C SER A 162 -20.75 -8.75 14.97
N ASN A 163 -19.65 -8.62 15.71
CA ASN A 163 -19.49 -7.58 16.73
C ASN A 163 -18.09 -6.95 16.63
N LEU A 164 -17.82 -6.28 15.50
CA LEU A 164 -16.55 -5.62 15.24
C LEU A 164 -16.59 -4.16 15.71
N HIS A 165 -16.37 -3.96 17.01
CA HIS A 165 -15.79 -2.70 17.45
C HIS A 165 -14.33 -2.69 17.03
N ALA A 166 -14.01 -1.87 16.04
CA ALA A 166 -12.67 -1.38 15.78
C ALA A 166 -12.04 -0.96 17.13
N LEU A 167 -11.21 -1.81 17.72
CA LEU A 167 -10.59 -1.52 19.01
C LEU A 167 -9.64 -0.35 18.79
N SER A 168 -10.07 0.85 19.19
CA SER A 168 -9.24 2.05 19.22
C SER A 168 -7.86 1.67 19.76
N LEU A 169 -6.81 1.97 18.98
CA LEU A 169 -5.43 1.66 19.38
C LEU A 169 -5.16 2.34 20.71
N THR A 170 -4.85 1.56 21.74
CA THR A 170 -4.41 2.14 23.01
C THR A 170 -3.15 2.98 22.75
N PRO A 171 -2.89 4.04 23.55
CA PRO A 171 -1.67 4.85 23.39
C PRO A 171 -0.38 4.01 23.39
N GLU A 172 -0.36 2.89 24.11
CA GLU A 172 0.75 1.94 24.11
C GLU A 172 0.90 1.19 22.78
N LYS A 173 -0.20 0.61 22.25
CA LYS A 173 -0.20 -0.05 20.93
C LYS A 173 0.20 0.93 19.83
N TRP A 174 -0.29 2.17 19.91
CA TRP A 174 0.06 3.24 18.97
C TRP A 174 1.55 3.63 19.07
N ARG A 175 2.12 3.69 20.28
CA ARG A 175 3.55 3.91 20.48
C ARG A 175 4.40 2.83 19.80
N LEU A 176 3.96 1.57 19.84
CA LEU A 176 4.63 0.44 19.19
C LEU A 176 4.51 0.50 17.66
N ILE A 177 3.31 0.71 17.11
CA ILE A 177 3.09 0.80 15.65
C ILE A 177 3.96 1.89 15.02
N ARG A 178 4.08 3.06 15.66
CA ARG A 178 4.89 4.18 15.14
C ARG A 178 6.40 3.91 15.13
N GLN A 179 6.86 2.79 15.68
CA GLN A 179 8.25 2.36 15.54
C GLN A 179 8.52 1.64 14.22
N HIS A 180 7.50 1.25 13.45
CA HIS A 180 7.71 0.47 12.22
C HIS A 180 8.66 1.13 11.21
N PRO A 181 8.73 2.48 11.04
CA PRO A 181 9.70 3.08 10.13
C PRO A 181 11.15 2.82 10.58
N ILE A 182 11.41 2.99 11.88
CA ILE A 182 12.74 2.77 12.49
C ILE A 182 13.11 1.29 12.47
N VAL A 183 12.17 0.43 12.87
CA VAL A 183 12.38 -1.03 12.89
C VAL A 183 12.62 -1.55 11.48
N GLY A 184 11.84 -1.08 10.49
CA GLY A 184 12.00 -1.45 9.09
C GLY A 184 13.36 -1.03 8.55
N ALA A 185 13.76 0.23 8.72
CA ALA A 185 15.06 0.72 8.27
C ALA A 185 16.23 -0.06 8.89
N ASN A 186 16.13 -0.40 10.18
CA ASN A 186 17.14 -1.21 10.89
C ASN A 186 17.24 -2.64 10.35
N LYS A 187 16.13 -3.23 9.87
CA LYS A 187 16.12 -4.56 9.23
C LYS A 187 16.63 -4.52 7.79
N ILE A 188 16.26 -3.49 7.03
CA ILE A 188 16.62 -3.36 5.61
C ILE A 188 18.12 -3.06 5.44
N ASN A 189 18.68 -2.14 6.23
CA ASN A 189 20.07 -1.69 6.09
C ASN A 189 21.12 -2.83 6.02
N PRO A 190 21.11 -3.84 6.93
CA PRO A 190 22.05 -4.96 6.81
C PRO A 190 21.82 -5.82 5.56
N LEU A 191 20.57 -5.97 5.09
CA LEU A 191 20.26 -6.71 3.85
C LEU A 191 20.81 -5.98 2.62
N LEU A 192 20.58 -4.68 2.51
CA LEU A 192 21.12 -3.85 1.43
C LEU A 192 22.65 -3.95 1.35
N ARG A 193 23.32 -3.88 2.51
CA ARG A 193 24.78 -4.05 2.62
C ARG A 193 25.22 -5.46 2.21
N LYS A 194 24.54 -6.49 2.71
CA LYS A 194 24.83 -7.90 2.39
C LYS A 194 24.76 -8.15 0.88
N PHE A 195 23.76 -7.58 0.22
CA PHE A 195 23.57 -7.77 -1.21
C PHE A 195 24.33 -6.77 -2.07
N GLY A 196 25.08 -5.82 -1.50
CA GLY A 196 25.94 -4.91 -2.26
C GLY A 196 25.18 -3.80 -2.98
N VAL A 197 23.97 -3.43 -2.52
CA VAL A 197 23.21 -2.31 -3.08
C VAL A 197 24.00 -1.01 -2.84
N ASP A 198 24.17 -0.19 -3.87
CA ASP A 198 24.97 1.03 -3.78
C ASP A 198 24.41 2.03 -2.76
N LYS A 199 25.24 2.98 -2.32
CA LYS A 199 24.88 3.93 -1.27
C LYS A 199 23.70 4.84 -1.64
N ARG A 200 23.57 5.24 -2.91
CA ARG A 200 22.48 6.14 -3.34
C ARG A 200 21.15 5.41 -3.28
N ARG A 201 21.06 4.22 -3.88
CA ARG A 201 19.84 3.42 -3.85
C ARG A 201 19.50 2.95 -2.44
N SER A 202 20.52 2.56 -1.67
CA SER A 202 20.32 2.23 -0.25
C SER A 202 19.73 3.39 0.52
N ARG A 203 20.20 4.62 0.28
CA ARG A 203 19.67 5.82 0.93
C ARG A 203 18.21 6.04 0.59
N LEU A 204 17.85 5.91 -0.68
CA LEU A 204 16.48 6.07 -1.17
C LEU A 204 15.51 5.06 -0.52
N ILE A 205 15.89 3.77 -0.50
CA ILE A 205 15.08 2.70 0.12
C ILE A 205 14.94 2.92 1.63
N LEU A 206 16.04 3.27 2.30
CA LEU A 206 16.04 3.51 3.75
C LEU A 206 15.25 4.76 4.11
N ASP A 207 15.31 5.81 3.30
CA ASP A 207 14.56 7.04 3.53
C ASP A 207 13.06 6.76 3.43
N ALA A 208 12.59 6.15 2.32
CA ALA A 208 11.19 5.75 2.18
C ALA A 208 10.68 4.91 3.35
N CYS A 209 11.46 3.94 3.83
CA CYS A 209 11.08 3.19 5.01
C CYS A 209 11.00 4.07 6.27
N LEU A 210 11.94 5.00 6.44
CA LEU A 210 12.09 5.78 7.67
C LEU A 210 11.19 7.01 7.74
N TYR A 211 10.82 7.65 6.63
CA TYR A 211 10.13 8.95 6.63
C TYR A 211 8.85 9.02 5.80
N HIS A 212 8.35 7.92 5.23
CA HIS A 212 7.06 7.91 4.52
C HIS A 212 5.83 8.28 5.39
N GLN A 213 5.98 8.48 6.71
CA GLN A 213 4.91 8.96 7.59
C GLN A 213 5.12 10.43 8.01
N GLN A 214 6.06 11.14 7.37
CA GLN A 214 6.34 12.54 7.64
C GLN A 214 5.44 13.46 6.82
N TYR A 215 4.69 14.33 7.50
CA TYR A 215 3.83 15.31 6.84
C TYR A 215 4.66 16.46 6.25
N TRP A 216 4.19 17.04 5.15
CA TRP A 216 4.84 18.14 4.44
C TRP A 216 5.00 19.39 5.32
N CYS A 217 3.95 19.80 6.02
CA CYS A 217 3.96 20.93 6.94
C CYS A 217 3.16 20.60 8.21
N PRO A 218 3.69 19.74 9.11
CA PRO A 218 2.96 19.28 10.28
C PRO A 218 2.66 20.46 11.21
N SER A 219 1.43 20.51 11.70
CA SER A 219 1.02 21.46 12.74
C SER A 219 1.63 21.07 14.09
N SER A 220 1.61 21.99 15.05
CA SER A 220 2.01 21.68 16.43
C SER A 220 1.17 20.54 17.03
N LYS A 221 -0.11 20.45 16.66
CA LYS A 221 -1.00 19.36 17.09
C LYS A 221 -0.59 18.02 16.48
N ASP A 222 -0.16 17.99 15.22
CA ASP A 222 0.28 16.76 14.56
C ASP A 222 1.59 16.23 15.15
N LEU A 223 2.50 17.13 15.52
CA LEU A 223 3.74 16.77 16.21
C LEU A 223 3.47 16.26 17.64
N GLN A 224 2.56 16.91 18.38
CA GLN A 224 2.20 16.47 19.73
C GLN A 224 1.46 15.14 19.74
N SER A 225 0.51 14.96 18.82
CA SER A 225 -0.20 13.69 18.63
C SER A 225 0.66 12.65 17.91
N GLN A 226 1.83 13.04 17.40
CA GLN A 226 2.77 12.22 16.64
C GLN A 226 2.04 11.48 15.50
N LYS A 227 1.22 12.24 14.76
CA LYS A 227 0.60 11.83 13.48
C LYS A 227 1.61 11.87 12.34
N SER A 228 2.59 12.77 12.45
CA SER A 228 3.80 12.79 11.64
C SER A 228 4.94 12.15 12.45
N TYR A 229 5.58 11.11 11.93
CA TYR A 229 6.63 10.36 12.63
C TYR A 229 7.60 9.71 11.64
N PRO A 230 8.82 9.29 12.07
CA PRO A 230 9.46 9.45 13.37
C PRO A 230 9.89 10.90 13.65
N ASN A 231 10.14 11.24 14.93
CA ASN A 231 10.32 12.59 15.53
C ASN A 231 11.35 13.57 14.90
N LYS A 232 11.83 13.38 13.68
CA LYS A 232 12.58 14.41 12.96
C LYS A 232 11.64 15.52 12.52
N LYS A 233 11.96 16.76 12.89
CA LYS A 233 11.24 17.98 12.50
C LYS A 233 11.52 18.38 11.04
N MET A 234 11.54 17.41 10.12
CA MET A 234 11.68 17.72 8.70
C MET A 234 10.39 18.34 8.21
N LYS A 235 10.52 19.43 7.45
CA LYS A 235 9.39 20.09 6.80
C LYS A 235 9.74 20.38 5.36
N ARG A 236 8.72 20.37 4.52
CA ARG A 236 8.81 20.77 3.12
C ARG A 236 9.94 20.01 2.41
N ASN A 237 10.78 20.72 1.67
CA ASN A 237 11.91 20.19 0.90
C ASN A 237 13.01 19.49 1.73
N GLN A 238 12.90 19.46 3.07
CA GLN A 238 13.77 18.63 3.90
C GLN A 238 13.36 17.16 3.89
N ILE A 239 12.12 16.88 3.51
CA ILE A 239 11.59 15.53 3.34
C ILE A 239 12.01 15.08 1.94
N PRO A 240 12.76 13.97 1.81
CA PRO A 240 13.19 13.50 0.49
C PRO A 240 12.00 13.32 -0.45
N LEU A 241 12.19 13.60 -1.75
CA LEU A 241 11.10 13.49 -2.73
C LEU A 241 10.42 12.11 -2.71
N ILE A 242 11.20 11.04 -2.59
CA ILE A 242 10.65 9.68 -2.56
C ILE A 242 9.69 9.46 -1.38
N ASP A 243 9.97 10.05 -0.21
CA ASP A 243 9.09 9.97 0.94
C ASP A 243 7.78 10.73 0.73
N ARG A 244 7.85 11.86 0.02
CA ARG A 244 6.69 12.69 -0.32
C ARG A 244 5.78 12.00 -1.33
N VAL A 245 6.36 11.29 -2.29
CA VAL A 245 5.62 10.39 -3.17
C VAL A 245 5.03 9.23 -2.37
N CYS A 246 5.84 8.57 -1.54
CA CYS A 246 5.42 7.39 -0.80
C CYS A 246 4.26 7.70 0.14
N ILE A 247 4.28 8.79 0.93
CA ILE A 247 3.19 9.13 1.84
C ILE A 247 1.88 9.45 1.10
N LEU A 248 1.98 10.10 -0.06
CA LEU A 248 0.84 10.47 -0.89
C LEU A 248 0.15 9.21 -1.45
N VAL A 249 0.95 8.30 -2.02
CA VAL A 249 0.45 7.04 -2.59
C VAL A 249 0.00 6.07 -1.48
N ASP A 250 0.75 5.94 -0.39
CA ASP A 250 0.39 5.13 0.78
C ASP A 250 -0.97 5.54 1.34
N SER A 251 -1.20 6.85 1.49
CA SER A 251 -2.46 7.40 1.99
C SER A 251 -3.63 7.12 1.05
N TYR A 252 -3.43 7.24 -0.26
CA TYR A 252 -4.43 6.88 -1.27
C TYR A 252 -4.80 5.40 -1.16
N CYS A 253 -3.80 4.51 -1.29
CA CYS A 253 -4.00 3.07 -1.25
C CYS A 253 -4.66 2.62 0.05
N ALA A 254 -4.22 3.14 1.19
CA ALA A 254 -4.79 2.79 2.49
C ALA A 254 -6.24 3.25 2.68
N GLY A 255 -6.68 4.30 1.97
CA GLY A 255 -8.04 4.83 2.04
C GLY A 255 -9.05 4.04 1.20
N ILE A 256 -8.59 3.47 0.09
CA ILE A 256 -9.39 2.59 -0.78
C ILE A 256 -9.20 1.09 -0.46
N ASP A 257 -8.36 0.73 0.51
CA ASP A 257 -8.06 -0.67 0.83
C ASP A 257 -9.25 -1.35 1.54
N PRO A 258 -9.92 -2.33 0.90
CA PRO A 258 -11.08 -3.01 1.48
C PRO A 258 -10.70 -3.87 2.69
N PHE A 259 -9.44 -4.26 2.83
CA PHE A 259 -8.95 -5.00 3.99
C PHE A 259 -8.80 -4.11 5.24
N ARG A 260 -8.92 -2.78 5.10
CA ARG A 260 -8.82 -1.80 6.19
C ARG A 260 -10.20 -1.30 6.65
N LYS A 261 -11.05 -2.21 7.09
CA LYS A 261 -12.42 -1.96 7.61
C LYS A 261 -12.54 -1.09 8.89
N PHE A 262 -11.44 -0.51 9.38
CA PHE A 262 -11.49 0.44 10.52
C PHE A 262 -12.11 1.77 10.09
N TYR A 263 -11.98 2.14 8.81
CA TYR A 263 -12.74 3.23 8.24
C TYR A 263 -14.18 2.75 8.12
N GLN A 264 -15.09 3.34 8.89
CA GLN A 264 -16.49 2.92 8.97
C GLN A 264 -17.23 2.96 7.62
N ASN A 265 -16.61 3.56 6.60
CA ASN A 265 -16.95 3.42 5.19
C ASN A 265 -15.64 3.36 4.38
N LEU A 266 -15.50 2.40 3.47
CA LEU A 266 -14.45 2.47 2.46
C LEU A 266 -14.62 3.75 1.68
N SER A 267 -13.53 4.52 1.51
CA SER A 267 -13.60 5.69 0.66
C SER A 267 -13.53 5.22 -0.78
N SER A 268 -14.45 5.69 -1.61
CA SER A 268 -14.29 5.50 -3.06
C SER A 268 -13.03 6.21 -3.54
N PRO A 269 -12.46 5.84 -4.70
CA PRO A 269 -11.34 6.57 -5.30
C PRO A 269 -11.58 8.08 -5.36
N GLU A 270 -12.80 8.50 -5.70
CA GLU A 270 -13.24 9.89 -5.77
C GLU A 270 -13.20 10.59 -4.40
N GLN A 271 -13.70 9.92 -3.36
CA GLN A 271 -13.65 10.43 -1.99
C GLN A 271 -12.21 10.56 -1.49
N MET A 272 -11.32 9.64 -1.88
CA MET A 272 -9.90 9.75 -1.56
C MET A 272 -9.21 10.88 -2.33
N ILE A 273 -9.56 11.11 -3.59
CA ILE A 273 -9.09 12.28 -4.36
C ILE A 273 -9.49 13.58 -3.64
N LYS A 274 -10.75 13.69 -3.22
CA LYS A 274 -11.26 14.83 -2.43
C LYS A 274 -10.49 15.00 -1.12
N THR A 275 -10.28 13.91 -0.37
CA THR A 275 -9.51 13.93 0.88
C THR A 275 -8.07 14.38 0.65
N ILE A 276 -7.40 13.88 -0.39
CA ILE A 276 -6.03 14.24 -0.73
C ILE A 276 -5.93 15.72 -1.12
N ARG A 277 -6.87 16.24 -1.92
CA ARG A 277 -6.96 17.68 -2.25
C ARG A 277 -7.05 18.53 -0.98
N GLN A 278 -7.91 18.17 -0.04
CA GLN A 278 -8.09 18.90 1.23
C GLN A 278 -6.83 18.89 2.11
N GLN A 279 -5.99 17.86 2.01
CA GLN A 279 -4.75 17.73 2.77
C GLN A 279 -3.50 18.25 2.02
N SER A 280 -3.70 18.90 0.87
CA SER A 280 -2.64 19.56 0.08
C SER A 280 -2.02 20.74 0.84
N GLY A 281 -0.72 20.66 1.13
CA GLY A 281 0.01 21.68 1.88
C GLY A 281 0.24 21.34 3.36
N PRO A 282 -0.77 20.88 4.13
CA PRO A 282 -0.53 20.38 5.48
C PRO A 282 0.18 19.02 5.51
N HIS A 283 -0.40 18.01 4.86
CA HIS A 283 0.12 16.64 4.90
C HIS A 283 0.99 16.33 3.67
N PHE A 284 0.57 16.81 2.52
CA PHE A 284 1.18 16.47 1.24
C PHE A 284 1.84 17.68 0.57
N ASP A 285 2.85 17.44 -0.25
CA ASP A 285 3.41 18.45 -1.14
C ASP A 285 2.36 18.87 -2.18
N SER A 286 1.98 20.14 -2.20
CA SER A 286 0.91 20.64 -3.05
C SER A 286 1.18 20.44 -4.54
N HIS A 287 2.44 20.48 -4.99
CA HIS A 287 2.76 20.22 -6.39
C HIS A 287 2.54 18.74 -6.73
N LEU A 288 2.99 17.82 -5.87
CA LEU A 288 2.73 16.39 -6.05
C LEU A 288 1.23 16.07 -6.01
N VAL A 289 0.46 16.71 -5.13
CA VAL A 289 -1.00 16.52 -5.09
C VAL A 289 -1.63 16.92 -6.42
N GLY A 290 -1.26 18.07 -6.99
CA GLY A 290 -1.78 18.49 -8.29
C GLY A 290 -1.49 17.47 -9.39
N GLN A 291 -0.23 17.05 -9.50
CA GLN A 291 0.19 16.05 -10.49
C GLN A 291 -0.49 14.68 -10.29
N PHE A 292 -0.62 14.24 -9.03
CA PHE A 292 -1.17 12.93 -8.70
C PHE A 292 -2.67 12.86 -8.93
N VAL A 293 -3.41 13.90 -8.55
CA VAL A 293 -4.86 13.97 -8.77
C VAL A 293 -5.17 14.03 -10.26
N GLU A 294 -4.48 14.88 -11.02
CA GLU A 294 -4.67 14.97 -12.47
C GLU A 294 -4.37 13.62 -13.15
N TRP A 295 -3.30 12.93 -12.71
CA TRP A 295 -2.95 11.61 -13.20
C TRP A 295 -4.02 10.56 -12.86
N LEU A 296 -4.50 10.52 -11.61
CA LEU A 296 -5.53 9.57 -11.18
C LEU A 296 -6.86 9.79 -11.89
N GLU A 297 -7.32 11.03 -12.02
CA GLU A 297 -8.58 11.34 -12.73
C GLU A 297 -8.53 10.86 -14.18
N ALA A 298 -7.39 11.04 -14.85
CA ALA A 298 -7.17 10.53 -16.20
C ALA A 298 -7.19 8.98 -16.25
N LYS A 299 -6.55 8.30 -15.28
CA LYS A 299 -6.54 6.83 -15.21
C LYS A 299 -7.90 6.22 -14.89
N LEU A 300 -8.70 6.92 -14.09
CA LEU A 300 -10.04 6.49 -13.70
C LEU A 300 -11.13 6.94 -14.69
N ASN A 301 -10.75 7.68 -15.74
CA ASN A 301 -11.66 8.29 -16.72
C ASN A 301 -12.74 9.18 -16.06
N ILE A 302 -12.40 9.89 -14.98
CA ILE A 302 -13.33 10.78 -14.28
C ILE A 302 -13.64 11.99 -15.17
N THR A 303 -14.90 12.16 -15.53
CA THR A 303 -15.39 13.23 -16.41
C THR A 303 -15.48 14.57 -15.69
N GLU A 304 -15.49 15.68 -16.44
CA GLU A 304 -15.69 17.03 -15.87
C GLU A 304 -17.01 17.16 -15.09
N LEU A 305 -18.07 16.47 -15.54
CA LEU A 305 -19.36 16.45 -14.85
C LEU A 305 -19.26 15.79 -13.47
N GLU A 306 -18.51 14.69 -13.36
CA GLU A 306 -18.27 14.01 -12.08
C GLU A 306 -17.40 14.87 -11.15
N LYS A 307 -16.44 15.61 -11.69
CA LYS A 307 -15.64 16.59 -10.92
C LYS A 307 -16.51 17.69 -10.34
N GLU A 308 -17.41 18.27 -11.12
CA GLU A 308 -18.34 19.32 -10.67
C GLU A 308 -19.25 18.83 -9.53
N VAL A 309 -19.79 17.60 -9.63
CA VAL A 309 -20.61 16.99 -8.58
C VAL A 309 -19.81 16.81 -7.28
N MET A 310 -18.56 16.35 -7.38
CA MET A 310 -17.68 16.18 -6.22
C MET A 310 -17.36 17.51 -5.52
N GLU A 311 -17.26 18.61 -6.25
CA GLU A 311 -17.03 19.95 -5.71
C GLU A 311 -18.26 20.51 -5.00
N ILE A 312 -19.47 20.27 -5.52
CA ILE A 312 -20.73 20.76 -4.90
C ILE A 312 -20.99 20.10 -3.54
N GLU A 313 -20.64 18.82 -3.36
CA GLU A 313 -20.73 18.14 -2.06
C GLU A 313 -19.71 18.63 -1.01
N THR A 314 -18.92 19.66 -1.31
CA THR A 314 -17.90 20.22 -0.39
C THR A 314 -18.29 21.58 0.22
N THR A 315 -19.31 22.24 -0.33
CA THR A 315 -19.85 23.53 0.13
C THR A 315 -21.09 23.36 0.99
#